data_AF-A0A2V8NJT6-F1
#
_entry.id   AF-A0A2V8NJT6-F1
#
_cell.length_a   1.000
_cell.length_b   1.000
_cell.length_c   1.000
_cell.angle_alpha   90.00
_cell.angle_beta   90.00
_cell.angle_gamma   90.00
#
_symmetry.space_group_name_H-M   'P 1'
#
loop_
_entity.id
_entity.type
_entity.pdbx_description
1 polymer ?
#
loop_
_entity_poly.entity_id
_entity_poly.type
_entity_poly.pdbx_seq_one_letter_code
_entity_poly.pdbx_strand_id
1 'polypeptide(L)' 'MTISFFTSSEEQLAQITARLKAAGLFNHYEEQAHGENIMVLVQTRTFDERETVRTILQEAGITEYIYQDESAA' A
#
# COMPACT_ATOMS: atom_id res chain seq x y z
N MET A 1 -7.56 -0.43 9.42
CA MET A 1 -6.29 0.33 9.30
C MET A 1 -6.01 0.49 7.82
N THR A 2 -5.80 1.71 7.34
CA THR A 2 -5.43 1.96 5.94
C THR A 2 -3.98 2.42 5.88
N ILE A 3 -3.20 1.87 4.97
CA ILE A 3 -1.84 2.31 4.66
C ILE A 3 -1.90 2.99 3.32
N SER A 4 -1.48 4.25 3.24
CA SER A 4 -1.39 4.98 1.97
C SER A 4 0.06 5.27 1.63
N PHE A 5 0.41 5.13 0.35
CA PHE A 5 1.74 5.43 -0.16
C PHE A 5 1.68 5.93 -1.61
N PHE A 6 2.74 6.58 -2.06
CA PHE A 6 2.87 7.01 -3.44
C PHE A 6 3.88 6.12 -4.17
N THR A 7 3.56 5.76 -5.41
CA THR A 7 4.52 5.16 -6.33
C THR A 7 4.98 6.19 -7.34
N SER A 8 6.25 6.10 -7.74
CA SER A 8 6.88 6.99 -8.72
C SER A 8 6.77 6.49 -10.16
N SER A 9 6.29 5.26 -10.37
CA SER A 9 6.08 4.68 -11.70
C SER A 9 5.03 3.56 -11.70
N GLU A 10 4.50 3.26 -12.89
CA GLU A 10 3.60 2.12 -13.12
C GLU A 10 4.31 0.76 -12.90
N GLU A 11 5.61 0.67 -13.18
CA GLU A 11 6.39 -0.54 -12.94
C GLU A 11 6.50 -0.86 -11.45
N GLN A 12 6.78 0.16 -10.63
CA GLN A 12 6.84 0.02 -9.17
C GLN A 12 5.46 -0.36 -8.61
N LEU A 13 4.40 0.26 -9.14
CA LEU A 13 3.01 -0.10 -8.81
C LEU A 13 2.72 -1.56 -9.15
N ALA A 14 3.05 -2.03 -10.36
CA ALA A 14 2.83 -3.41 -10.78
C ALA A 14 3.58 -4.42 -9.90
N GLN A 15 4.82 -4.10 -9.50
CA GLN A 15 5.60 -4.94 -8.60
C GLN A 15 4.94 -5.04 -7.22
N ILE A 16 4.49 -3.91 -6.65
CA ILE A 16 3.87 -3.87 -5.33
C ILE A 16 2.53 -4.59 -5.35
N THR A 17 1.66 -4.32 -6.33
CA THR A 17 0.34 -4.96 -6.44
C THR A 17 0.45 -6.46 -6.65
N ALA A 18 1.44 -6.95 -7.41
CA ALA A 18 1.71 -8.38 -7.55
C ALA A 18 2.07 -9.03 -6.20
N ARG A 19 2.90 -8.37 -5.38
CA ARG A 19 3.27 -8.86 -4.05
C ARG A 19 2.11 -8.82 -3.06
N LEU A 20 1.32 -7.74 -3.06
CA LEU A 20 0.10 -7.65 -2.28
C LEU A 20 -0.88 -8.78 -2.64
N LYS A 21 -1.02 -9.08 -3.93
CA LYS A 21 -1.85 -10.20 -4.40
C LYS A 21 -1.31 -11.56 -3.93
N ALA A 22 0.00 -11.77 -4.01
CA ALA A 22 0.64 -12.99 -3.51
C ALA A 22 0.47 -13.16 -1.98
N ALA A 23 0.40 -12.05 -1.25
CA ALA A 23 0.12 -12.01 0.19
C ALA A 23 -1.38 -12.14 0.55
N GLY A 24 -2.27 -12.28 -0.43
CA GLY A 24 -3.72 -12.41 -0.19
C GLY A 24 -4.46 -11.08 0.00
N LEU A 25 -3.80 -9.94 -0.22
CA LEU A 25 -4.35 -8.58 -0.01
C LEU A 25 -4.96 -7.97 -1.29
N PHE A 26 -5.30 -8.79 -2.28
CA PHE A 26 -5.63 -8.37 -3.65
C PHE A 26 -6.92 -7.53 -3.81
N ASN A 27 -7.86 -7.64 -2.87
CA ASN A 27 -9.14 -6.91 -2.89
C ASN A 27 -9.17 -5.72 -1.92
N HIS A 28 -8.02 -5.38 -1.35
CA HIS A 28 -7.93 -4.43 -0.27
C HIS A 28 -7.16 -3.18 -0.66
N TYR A 29 -7.06 -2.85 -1.95
CA TYR A 29 -6.40 -1.61 -2.33
C TYR A 29 -7.12 -0.80 -3.40
N GLU A 30 -6.98 0.52 -3.30
CA GLU A 30 -7.48 1.51 -4.25
C GLU A 30 -6.30 2.30 -4.83
N GLU A 31 -6.34 2.56 -6.13
CA GLU A 31 -5.37 3.38 -6.85
C GLU A 31 -6.02 4.74 -7.17
N GLN A 32 -5.35 5.83 -6.80
CA GLN A 32 -5.79 7.19 -7.11
C GLN A 32 -4.65 7.94 -7.81
N ALA A 33 -4.89 8.38 -9.04
CA ALA A 33 -3.94 9.22 -9.77
C ALA A 33 -3.83 10.59 -9.08
N HIS A 34 -2.60 10.99 -8.74
CA HIS A 34 -2.32 12.20 -7.98
C HIS A 34 -1.22 13.03 -8.69
N GLY A 35 -1.59 13.65 -9.80
CA GLY A 35 -0.65 14.36 -10.68
C GLY A 35 0.25 13.37 -11.42
N GLU A 36 1.56 13.49 -11.25
CA GLU A 36 2.56 12.57 -11.84
C GLU A 36 2.77 11.29 -11.00
N ASN A 37 2.22 11.23 -9.79
CA ASN A 37 2.35 10.09 -8.88
C ASN A 37 1.04 9.30 -8.80
N ILE A 38 1.14 8.02 -8.40
CA ILE A 38 -0.03 7.18 -8.13
C ILE A 38 -0.08 6.94 -6.62
N MET A 39 -1.17 7.37 -5.99
CA MET A 39 -1.44 7.06 -4.60
C MET A 39 -2.12 5.69 -4.52
N VAL A 40 -1.63 4.83 -3.65
CA VAL A 40 -2.21 3.51 -3.38
C VAL A 40 -2.65 3.49 -1.92
N LEU A 41 -3.91 3.13 -1.69
CA LEU A 41 -4.45 2.91 -0.35
C LEU A 41 -4.65 1.43 -0.15
N VAL A 42 -4.02 0.83 0.86
CA VAL A 42 -4.15 -0.58 1.22
C VAL A 42 -4.87 -0.70 2.56
N GLN A 43 -6.05 -1.30 2.54
CA GLN A 43 -6.80 -1.67 3.73
C GLN A 43 -6.20 -2.92 4.37
N THR A 44 -6.02 -2.87 5.67
CA THR A 44 -5.54 -3.97 6.51
C THR A 44 -6.45 -4.12 7.72
N ARG A 45 -6.75 -5.36 8.07
CA ARG A 45 -7.65 -5.79 9.14
C ARG A 45 -6.88 -6.29 10.36
N THR A 46 -5.71 -6.86 10.14
CA THR A 46 -4.88 -7.42 11.21
C THR A 46 -3.52 -6.73 11.29
N PHE A 47 -2.86 -6.86 12.44
CA PHE A 47 -1.48 -6.41 12.60
C PHE A 47 -0.52 -7.15 11.64
N ASP A 48 -0.75 -8.44 11.40
CA ASP A 48 0.08 -9.25 10.51
C ASP A 48 -0.02 -8.80 9.06
N GLU A 49 -1.23 -8.45 8.60
CA GLU A 49 -1.44 -7.87 7.28
C GLU A 49 -0.70 -6.53 7.16
N ARG A 50 -0.74 -5.70 8.20
CA ARG A 50 -0.03 -4.42 8.26
C ARG A 50 1.48 -4.59 8.17
N GLU A 51 2.05 -5.52 8.92
CA GLU A 51 3.49 -5.83 8.87
C GLU A 51 3.91 -6.39 7.50
N THR A 52 3.03 -7.19 6.89
CA THR A 52 3.24 -7.73 5.54
C THR A 52 3.29 -6.61 4.51
N VAL A 53 2.32 -5.68 4.52
CA VAL A 53 2.35 -4.50 3.63
C VAL A 53 3.59 -3.67 3.87
N ARG A 54 3.97 -3.42 5.14
CA ARG A 54 5.18 -2.66 5.47
C ARG A 54 6.43 -3.29 4.85
N THR A 55 6.57 -4.61 4.96
CA THR A 55 7.70 -5.35 4.41
C THR A 55 7.73 -5.22 2.89
N ILE A 56 6.59 -5.38 2.21
CA ILE A 56 6.48 -5.22 0.75
C ILE A 56 6.91 -3.82 0.31
N LEU A 57 6.46 -2.77 1.02
CA LEU A 57 6.82 -1.39 0.72
C LEU A 57 8.31 -1.13 0.89
N GLN A 58 8.91 -1.61 1.98
CA GLN A 58 10.35 -1.48 2.24
C GLN A 58 11.18 -2.17 1.16
N GLU A 59 10.81 -3.39 0.75
CA GLU A 59 11.50 -4.11 -0.32
C GLU A 59 11.31 -3.45 -1.71
N ALA A 60 10.25 -2.69 -1.89
CA ALA A 60 9.99 -1.90 -3.10
C ALA A 60 10.63 -0.49 -3.06
N GLY A 61 11.38 -0.17 -2.00
CA GLY A 61 12.06 1.11 -1.82
C GLY A 61 11.15 2.26 -1.38
N ILE A 62 9.92 1.97 -0.94
CA ILE A 62 8.99 2.97 -0.42
C ILE A 62 9.25 3.15 1.08
N THR A 63 9.81 4.30 1.43
CA THR A 63 10.11 4.68 2.82
C THR A 63 9.07 5.61 3.42
N GLU A 64 8.25 6.25 2.59
CA GLU A 64 7.21 7.19 3.02
C GLU A 64 5.83 6.59 2.78
N TYR A 65 5.14 6.24 3.87
CA TYR A 65 3.77 5.77 3.87
C TYR A 65 3.05 6.27 5.13
N ILE A 66 1.74 6.47 5.02
CA ILE A 66 0.90 7.04 6.08
C ILE A 66 -0.05 5.96 6.58
N TYR A 67 -0.05 5.75 7.90
CA TYR A 67 -1.08 4.97 8.57
C TYR A 67 -2.29 5.87 8.85
N GLN A 68 -3.41 5.56 8.22
CA GLN A 68 -4.72 6.08 8.56
C GLN A 68 -5.43 5.03 9.41
N ASP A 69 -5.35 5.21 10.72
CA ASP A 69 -6.28 4.55 11.64
C ASP A 69 -7.54 5.39 11.71
N GLU A 70 -8.71 4.79 11.44
CA GLU A 70 -10.03 5.42 11.66
C GLU A 70 -10.34 5.70 13.15
N SER A 71 -9.33 5.71 14.02
CA SER A 71 -9.44 6.00 15.46
C SER A 71 -9.50 7.50 15.76
N ALA A 72 -10.05 8.30 14.85
CA ALA A 72 -10.28 9.74 15.03
C ALA A 72 -11.69 10.11 14.55
N ALA A 73 -12.71 9.52 15.19
CA ALA A 73 -14.07 10.07 15.27
C ALA A 73 -14.76 9.57 16.54
#